data_AF-A0ABD0KEW1-F1
#
_entry.id   AF-A0ABD0KEW1-F1
#
_cell.length_a   1.000
_cell.length_b   1.000
_cell.length_c   1.000
_cell.angle_alpha   90.00
_cell.angle_beta   90.00
_cell.angle_gamma   90.00
#
_symmetry.space_group_name_H-M   'P 1'
#
loop_
_entity.id
_entity.type
_entity.pdbx_description
1 polymer ?
#
loop_
_entity_poly.entity_id
_entity_poly.type
_entity_poly.pdbx_seq_one_letter_code
_entity_poly.pdbx_strand_id
1 'polypeptide(L)'
;MTVTSHFSSATVIQALGEQLKVRQQVIATATVYFKRFYARNSLKCIDPWLMAPTCIFLASKVEEFGVISNSRLITTCQNVVKNKFAHAFPQEYPYRIQNVLECEFFLLEMMDCCLILYHAYRPLRKYCTDLNSEMELLPLAWRIVNDSLRTDVPLLYPPYLIALACLHMACVIKQKDIKQWCAELSVDTDKILEITRQILALYDMWKTYDEKKEIAAVLAKMPKPKLNPSRPPSEGPNGQEGSSQQSSQSQGQ
;
A
#
# COMPACT_ATOMS: atom_id res chain seq x y z
N MET A 1 -1.40 -11.47 6.90
CA MET A 1 -1.62 -11.20 5.45
C MET A 1 -0.42 -11.78 4.72
N THR A 2 -0.62 -12.66 3.73
CA THR A 2 0.49 -13.33 3.03
C THR A 2 1.29 -12.32 2.21
N VAL A 3 2.63 -12.43 2.20
CA VAL A 3 3.54 -11.52 1.47
C VAL A 3 3.10 -11.29 0.01
N THR A 4 2.55 -12.33 -0.62
CA THR A 4 1.96 -12.29 -1.97
C THR A 4 0.87 -11.23 -2.14
N SER A 5 -0.06 -11.07 -1.18
CA SER A 5 -1.14 -10.09 -1.29
C SER A 5 -0.64 -8.65 -1.16
N HIS A 6 0.40 -8.41 -0.35
CA HIS A 6 1.05 -7.10 -0.26
C HIS A 6 1.76 -6.71 -1.57
N PHE A 7 2.40 -7.69 -2.20
CA PHE A 7 3.10 -7.51 -3.47
C PHE A 7 2.13 -7.15 -4.60
N SER A 8 0.99 -7.83 -4.68
CA SER A 8 -0.05 -7.55 -5.69
C SER A 8 -0.71 -6.18 -5.46
N SER A 9 -1.06 -5.83 -4.22
CA SER A 9 -1.71 -4.54 -3.92
C SER A 9 -0.84 -3.34 -4.24
N ALA A 10 0.46 -3.40 -3.89
CA ALA A 10 1.41 -2.34 -4.22
C ALA A 10 1.55 -2.17 -5.75
N THR A 11 1.51 -3.26 -6.51
CA THR A 11 1.60 -3.23 -7.98
C THR A 11 0.37 -2.57 -8.61
N VAL A 12 -0.83 -2.84 -8.11
CA VAL A 12 -2.07 -2.19 -8.58
C VAL A 12 -2.05 -0.68 -8.29
N ILE A 13 -1.69 -0.28 -7.06
CA ILE A 13 -1.62 1.14 -6.66
C ILE A 13 -0.56 1.88 -7.48
N GLN A 14 0.61 1.27 -7.69
CA GLN A 14 1.66 1.83 -8.54
C GLN A 14 1.16 2.03 -9.98
N ALA A 15 0.51 1.03 -10.57
CA ALA A 15 0.00 1.11 -11.95
C ALA A 15 -1.08 2.19 -12.11
N LEU A 16 -1.98 2.33 -11.14
CA LEU A 16 -2.98 3.40 -11.12
C LEU A 16 -2.32 4.77 -11.01
N GLY A 17 -1.36 4.92 -10.10
CA GLY A 17 -0.65 6.19 -9.89
C GLY A 17 0.11 6.66 -11.13
N GLU A 18 0.79 5.75 -11.83
CA GLU A 18 1.49 6.03 -13.09
C GLU A 18 0.52 6.51 -14.18
N GLN A 19 -0.62 5.84 -14.34
CA GLN A 19 -1.63 6.24 -15.34
C GLN A 19 -2.31 7.58 -14.99
N LEU A 20 -2.51 7.84 -13.70
CA LEU A 20 -3.00 9.13 -13.21
C LEU A 20 -1.93 10.23 -13.26
N LYS A 21 -0.65 9.87 -13.50
CA LYS A 21 0.51 10.76 -13.53
C LYS A 21 0.70 11.51 -12.21
N VAL A 22 0.41 10.87 -11.08
CA VAL A 22 0.67 11.44 -9.75
C VAL A 22 2.14 11.27 -9.35
N ARG A 23 2.63 12.11 -8.43
CA ARG A 23 4.01 12.00 -7.90
C ARG A 23 4.17 10.70 -7.10
N GLN A 24 5.39 10.15 -7.07
CA GLN A 24 5.69 8.91 -6.32
C GLN A 24 5.32 9.01 -4.84
N GLN A 25 5.44 10.19 -4.22
CA GLN A 25 5.04 10.40 -2.83
C GLN A 25 3.54 10.14 -2.61
N VAL A 26 2.68 10.52 -3.56
CA VAL A 26 1.24 10.22 -3.52
C VAL A 26 0.99 8.71 -3.56
N ILE A 27 1.72 8.00 -4.43
CA ILE A 27 1.63 6.55 -4.57
C ILE A 27 2.10 5.85 -3.28
N ALA A 28 3.17 6.33 -2.67
CA ALA A 28 3.67 5.82 -1.40
C ALA A 28 2.66 6.03 -0.27
N THR A 29 2.06 7.22 -0.17
CA THR A 29 1.00 7.53 0.80
C THR A 29 -0.20 6.61 0.62
N ALA A 30 -0.68 6.45 -0.61
CA ALA A 30 -1.78 5.54 -0.92
C ALA A 30 -1.45 4.08 -0.56
N THR A 31 -0.22 3.63 -0.81
CA THR A 31 0.23 2.27 -0.49
C THR A 31 0.24 2.03 1.03
N VAL A 32 0.69 3.01 1.81
CA VAL A 32 0.69 2.91 3.28
C VAL A 32 -0.73 2.98 3.84
N TYR A 33 -1.63 3.80 3.29
CA TYR A 33 -3.05 3.78 3.67
C TYR A 33 -3.68 2.40 3.48
N PHE A 34 -3.48 1.81 2.30
CA PHE A 34 -3.96 0.48 1.99
C PHE A 34 -3.43 -0.56 3.01
N LYS A 35 -2.13 -0.51 3.29
CA LYS A 35 -1.49 -1.41 4.27
C LYS A 35 -2.03 -1.20 5.68
N ARG A 36 -2.19 0.05 6.14
CA ARG A 36 -2.76 0.37 7.46
C ARG A 36 -4.19 -0.14 7.59
N PHE A 37 -5.00 0.05 6.57
CA PHE A 37 -6.39 -0.44 6.57
C PHE A 37 -6.43 -1.95 6.78
N TYR A 38 -5.73 -2.74 5.94
CA TYR A 38 -5.78 -4.20 6.03
C TYR A 38 -4.87 -4.81 7.12
N ALA A 39 -4.02 -4.02 7.78
CA ALA A 39 -3.35 -4.45 9.00
C ALA A 39 -4.35 -4.60 10.16
N ARG A 40 -5.44 -3.81 10.15
CA ARG A 40 -6.49 -3.83 11.18
C ARG A 40 -7.79 -4.51 10.69
N ASN A 41 -7.99 -4.65 9.38
CA ASN A 41 -9.22 -5.14 8.79
C ASN A 41 -9.01 -6.39 7.93
N SER A 42 -10.04 -7.22 7.83
CA SER A 42 -10.05 -8.35 6.91
C SER A 42 -10.21 -7.88 5.45
N LEU A 43 -9.61 -8.61 4.51
CA LEU A 43 -9.86 -8.47 3.06
C LEU A 43 -11.34 -8.69 2.67
N LYS A 44 -12.14 -9.24 3.58
CA LYS A 44 -13.60 -9.40 3.42
C LYS A 44 -14.39 -8.11 3.59
N CYS A 45 -13.86 -7.13 4.33
CA CYS A 45 -14.61 -5.95 4.75
C CYS A 45 -14.91 -5.03 3.57
N ILE A 46 -13.87 -4.71 2.80
CA ILE A 46 -13.94 -3.89 1.59
C ILE A 46 -13.10 -4.60 0.52
N ASP A 47 -13.58 -4.57 -0.73
CA ASP A 47 -12.82 -5.12 -1.86
C ASP A 47 -11.51 -4.34 -2.07
N PRO A 48 -10.34 -5.01 -2.13
CA PRO A 48 -9.08 -4.41 -2.54
C PRO A 48 -9.16 -3.60 -3.86
N TRP A 49 -9.98 -4.03 -4.82
CA TRP A 49 -10.17 -3.33 -6.09
C TRP A 49 -10.90 -1.99 -5.94
N LEU A 50 -11.71 -1.82 -4.89
CA LEU A 50 -12.30 -0.54 -4.51
C LEU A 50 -11.36 0.26 -3.60
N MET A 51 -10.71 -0.39 -2.64
CA MET A 51 -9.84 0.27 -1.66
C MET A 51 -8.60 0.91 -2.31
N ALA A 52 -7.94 0.23 -3.25
CA ALA A 52 -6.75 0.76 -3.93
C ALA A 52 -6.96 2.14 -4.59
N PRO A 53 -7.99 2.35 -5.44
CA PRO A 53 -8.25 3.67 -6.00
C PRO A 53 -8.74 4.68 -4.96
N THR A 54 -9.49 4.26 -3.94
CA THR A 54 -9.87 5.14 -2.81
C THR A 54 -8.62 5.68 -2.09
N CYS A 55 -7.62 4.83 -1.83
CA CYS A 55 -6.38 5.26 -1.20
C CYS A 55 -5.63 6.31 -2.04
N ILE A 56 -5.56 6.14 -3.37
CA ILE A 56 -4.94 7.13 -4.27
C ILE A 56 -5.75 8.42 -4.29
N PHE A 57 -7.08 8.32 -4.36
CA PHE A 57 -7.96 9.49 -4.35
C PHE A 57 -7.76 10.33 -3.09
N LEU A 58 -7.79 9.71 -1.91
CA LEU A 58 -7.53 10.39 -0.64
C LEU A 58 -6.10 10.93 -0.55
N ALA A 59 -5.09 10.12 -0.90
CA ALA A 59 -3.68 10.54 -0.86
C ALA A 59 -3.41 11.75 -1.77
N SER A 60 -4.05 11.83 -2.94
CA SER A 60 -3.87 12.96 -3.86
C SER A 60 -4.35 14.30 -3.27
N LYS A 61 -5.40 14.26 -2.44
CA LYS A 61 -5.89 15.42 -1.70
C LYS A 61 -4.95 15.81 -0.55
N VAL A 62 -4.45 14.84 0.20
CA VAL A 62 -3.58 15.06 1.36
C VAL A 62 -2.19 15.60 0.97
N GLU A 63 -1.62 15.09 -0.12
CA GLU A 63 -0.29 15.48 -0.60
C GLU A 63 -0.28 16.75 -1.45
N GLU A 64 -1.41 17.47 -1.52
CA GLU A 64 -1.59 18.72 -2.28
C GLU A 64 -1.16 18.61 -3.76
N PHE A 65 -1.24 17.41 -4.35
CA PHE A 65 -0.91 17.22 -5.76
C PHE A 65 -2.00 17.82 -6.68
N GLY A 66 -3.23 17.91 -6.17
CA GLY A 66 -4.42 18.39 -6.86
C GLY A 66 -5.54 17.37 -6.83
N VAL A 67 -6.77 17.85 -7.03
CA VAL A 67 -7.98 16.98 -6.99
C VAL A 67 -8.06 16.17 -8.29
N ILE A 68 -7.97 14.86 -8.18
CA ILE A 68 -8.26 13.95 -9.30
C ILE A 68 -9.76 14.04 -9.59
N SER A 69 -10.13 14.34 -10.84
CA SER A 69 -11.56 14.38 -11.19
C SER A 69 -12.19 12.99 -11.12
N ASN A 70 -13.45 12.96 -10.67
CA ASN A 70 -14.23 11.74 -10.49
C ASN A 70 -14.26 10.85 -11.75
N SER A 71 -14.49 11.45 -12.91
CA SER A 71 -14.50 10.75 -14.19
C SER A 71 -13.13 10.17 -14.53
N ARG A 72 -12.07 10.96 -14.34
CA ARG A 72 -10.70 10.52 -14.62
C ARG A 72 -10.30 9.33 -13.76
N LEU A 73 -10.64 9.34 -12.47
CA LEU A 73 -10.34 8.23 -11.57
C LEU A 73 -10.98 6.92 -12.08
N ILE A 74 -12.29 6.93 -12.33
CA ILE A 74 -13.03 5.73 -12.74
C ILE A 74 -12.56 5.22 -14.10
N THR A 75 -12.41 6.11 -15.10
CA THR A 75 -11.90 5.73 -16.42
C THR A 75 -10.49 5.13 -16.34
N THR A 76 -9.62 5.69 -15.50
CA THR A 76 -8.28 5.11 -15.30
C THR A 76 -8.34 3.74 -14.62
N CYS A 77 -9.22 3.53 -13.64
CA CYS A 77 -9.41 2.22 -13.01
C CYS A 77 -9.85 1.17 -14.03
N GLN A 78 -10.88 1.48 -14.83
CA GLN A 78 -11.37 0.62 -15.90
C GLN A 78 -10.25 0.25 -16.90
N ASN A 79 -9.48 1.23 -17.34
CA ASN A 79 -8.39 1.02 -18.29
C ASN A 79 -7.24 0.19 -17.71
N VAL A 80 -6.83 0.45 -16.46
CA VAL A 80 -5.75 -0.29 -15.80
C VAL A 80 -6.17 -1.74 -15.58
N VAL A 81 -7.39 -1.97 -15.10
CA VAL A 81 -7.93 -3.31 -14.89
C VAL A 81 -8.00 -4.08 -16.20
N LYS A 82 -8.58 -3.48 -17.26
CA LYS A 82 -8.70 -4.12 -18.58
C LYS A 82 -7.35 -4.41 -19.25
N ASN A 83 -6.39 -3.49 -19.17
CA ASN A 83 -5.16 -3.60 -19.96
C ASN A 83 -4.03 -4.34 -19.22
N LYS A 84 -3.90 -4.16 -17.89
CA LYS A 84 -2.81 -4.74 -17.10
C LYS A 84 -3.26 -5.94 -16.26
N PHE A 85 -4.50 -5.94 -15.79
CA PHE A 85 -4.99 -6.92 -14.80
C PHE A 85 -6.16 -7.78 -15.27
N ALA A 86 -6.43 -7.87 -16.59
CA ALA A 86 -7.54 -8.68 -17.11
C ALA A 86 -7.45 -10.18 -16.72
N HIS A 87 -6.24 -10.68 -16.51
CA HIS A 87 -5.99 -12.05 -16.04
C HIS A 87 -6.47 -12.28 -14.60
N ALA A 88 -6.45 -11.22 -13.78
CA ALA A 88 -6.83 -11.22 -12.38
C ALA A 88 -8.31 -10.83 -12.21
N PHE A 89 -8.77 -9.88 -13.01
CA PHE A 89 -10.12 -9.34 -12.97
C PHE A 89 -10.72 -9.34 -14.39
N PRO A 90 -11.34 -10.45 -14.81
CA PRO A 90 -11.83 -10.61 -16.19
C PRO A 90 -13.14 -9.85 -16.46
N GLN A 91 -13.84 -9.42 -15.40
CA GLN A 91 -15.10 -8.71 -15.50
C GLN A 91 -14.85 -7.21 -15.72
N GLU A 92 -15.90 -6.48 -16.14
CA GLU A 92 -15.83 -5.03 -16.17
C GLU A 92 -15.72 -4.47 -14.75
N TYR A 93 -14.87 -3.45 -14.57
CA TYR A 93 -14.67 -2.81 -13.27
C TYR A 93 -16.01 -2.25 -12.74
N PRO A 94 -16.55 -2.80 -11.64
CA PRO A 94 -17.97 -2.61 -11.28
C PRO A 94 -18.22 -1.33 -10.46
N TYR A 95 -17.16 -0.75 -9.90
CA TYR A 95 -17.28 0.36 -8.95
C TYR A 95 -17.45 1.70 -9.64
N ARG A 96 -18.40 2.48 -9.14
CA ARG A 96 -18.65 3.86 -9.54
C ARG A 96 -18.04 4.82 -8.53
N ILE A 97 -18.08 6.11 -8.87
CA ILE A 97 -17.54 7.14 -7.97
C ILE A 97 -18.23 7.17 -6.61
N GLN A 98 -19.54 6.92 -6.55
CA GLN A 98 -20.27 6.88 -5.27
C GLN A 98 -19.66 5.85 -4.31
N ASN A 99 -19.24 4.69 -4.82
CA ASN A 99 -18.59 3.66 -4.01
C ASN A 99 -17.22 4.14 -3.49
N VAL A 100 -16.46 4.86 -4.29
CA VAL A 100 -15.16 5.42 -3.89
C VAL A 100 -15.34 6.45 -2.76
N LEU A 101 -16.34 7.33 -2.91
CA LEU A 101 -16.64 8.36 -1.91
C LEU A 101 -17.12 7.75 -0.59
N GLU A 102 -17.97 6.73 -0.64
CA GLU A 102 -18.40 6.00 0.55
C GLU A 102 -17.23 5.26 1.21
N CYS A 103 -16.41 4.57 0.41
CA CYS A 103 -15.20 3.89 0.88
C CYS A 103 -14.19 4.87 1.51
N GLU A 104 -14.11 6.10 1.01
CA GLU A 104 -13.26 7.14 1.58
C GLU A 104 -13.63 7.48 3.03
N PHE A 105 -14.92 7.56 3.35
CA PHE A 105 -15.35 7.78 4.74
C PHE A 105 -14.88 6.66 5.66
N PHE A 106 -15.02 5.40 5.24
CA PHE A 106 -14.52 4.26 6.02
C PHE A 106 -12.99 4.28 6.16
N LEU A 107 -12.28 4.64 5.10
CA LEU A 107 -10.81 4.73 5.15
C LEU A 107 -10.35 5.81 6.14
N LEU A 108 -11.01 6.97 6.16
CA LEU A 108 -10.74 8.05 7.12
C LEU A 108 -10.98 7.60 8.57
N GLU A 109 -12.13 6.99 8.84
CA GLU A 109 -12.51 6.47 10.16
C GLU A 109 -11.50 5.43 10.65
N MET A 110 -11.17 4.42 9.83
CA MET A 110 -10.26 3.33 10.23
C MET A 110 -8.80 3.75 10.41
N MET A 111 -8.41 4.89 9.84
CA MET A 111 -7.08 5.47 10.01
C MET A 111 -7.02 6.49 11.15
N ASP A 112 -8.09 6.66 11.93
CA ASP A 112 -8.18 7.66 13.01
C ASP A 112 -7.80 9.08 12.50
N CYS A 113 -8.14 9.39 11.24
CA CYS A 113 -7.73 10.62 10.54
C CYS A 113 -6.21 10.90 10.54
N CYS A 114 -5.36 9.88 10.74
CA CYS A 114 -3.90 9.99 10.69
C CYS A 114 -3.38 9.99 9.24
N LEU A 115 -3.59 11.12 8.56
CA LEU A 115 -3.33 11.30 7.12
C LEU A 115 -1.88 11.69 6.79
N ILE A 116 -1.19 12.36 7.70
CA ILE A 116 0.18 12.81 7.42
C ILE A 116 1.16 11.64 7.58
N LEU A 117 1.81 11.27 6.48
CA LEU A 117 2.80 10.21 6.42
C LEU A 117 4.19 10.76 6.13
N TYR A 118 5.18 10.19 6.80
CA TYR A 118 6.58 10.45 6.54
C TYR A 118 7.15 9.31 5.69
N HIS A 119 7.90 9.66 4.66
CA HIS A 119 8.47 8.70 3.71
C HIS A 119 9.99 8.76 3.64
N ALA A 120 10.62 7.66 3.23
CA ALA A 120 12.07 7.52 3.16
C ALA A 120 12.74 8.40 2.07
N TYR A 121 11.96 8.93 1.12
CA TYR A 121 12.48 9.74 0.02
C TYR A 121 13.20 11.03 0.46
N ARG A 122 12.64 11.73 1.45
CA ARG A 122 13.20 12.99 1.96
C ARG A 122 14.51 12.78 2.72
N PRO A 123 14.61 11.88 3.71
CA PRO A 123 15.88 11.59 4.36
C PRO A 123 16.90 10.98 3.38
N LEU A 124 16.47 10.13 2.44
CA LEU A 124 17.37 9.56 1.44
C LEU A 124 18.11 10.64 0.64
N ARG A 125 17.39 11.65 0.13
CA ARG A 125 18.02 12.75 -0.61
C ARG A 125 19.07 13.47 0.24
N LYS A 126 18.73 13.79 1.49
CA LYS A 126 19.68 14.43 2.42
C LYS A 126 20.95 13.61 2.58
N TYR A 127 20.83 12.31 2.86
CA TYR A 127 21.99 11.43 3.01
C TYR A 127 22.83 11.31 1.74
N CYS A 128 22.18 11.26 0.56
CA CYS A 128 22.89 11.26 -0.71
C CYS A 128 23.66 12.57 -0.97
N THR A 129 23.08 13.71 -0.58
CA THR A 129 23.75 15.02 -0.63
C THR A 129 24.91 15.09 0.36
N ASP A 130 24.73 14.60 1.59
CA ASP A 130 25.79 14.57 2.63
C ASP A 130 27.00 13.70 2.18
N LEU A 131 26.74 12.62 1.44
CA LEU A 131 27.77 11.77 0.83
C LEU A 131 28.41 12.35 -0.44
N ASN A 132 27.99 13.53 -0.90
CA ASN A 132 28.40 14.14 -2.18
C ASN A 132 28.28 13.18 -3.38
N SER A 133 27.28 12.30 -3.36
CA SER A 133 27.17 11.16 -4.28
C SER A 133 25.75 10.98 -4.84
N GLU A 134 25.00 12.07 -4.89
CA GLU A 134 23.59 12.08 -5.27
C GLU A 134 23.36 11.51 -6.68
N MET A 135 24.12 11.96 -7.68
CA MET A 135 23.96 11.50 -9.06
C MET A 135 24.20 9.99 -9.25
N GLU A 136 25.06 9.41 -8.42
CA GLU A 136 25.46 7.99 -8.52
C GLU A 136 24.51 7.07 -7.74
N LEU A 137 24.20 7.44 -6.50
CA LEU A 137 23.50 6.57 -5.55
C LEU A 137 22.00 6.79 -5.55
N LEU A 138 21.53 8.04 -5.71
CA LEU A 138 20.12 8.38 -5.55
C LEU A 138 19.20 7.57 -6.49
N PRO A 139 19.50 7.39 -7.79
CA PRO A 139 18.59 6.65 -8.67
C PRO A 139 18.37 5.20 -8.24
N LEU A 140 19.44 4.52 -7.80
CA LEU A 140 19.37 3.14 -7.33
C LEU A 140 18.70 3.05 -5.95
N ALA A 141 19.13 3.88 -5.00
CA ALA A 141 18.56 3.88 -3.65
C ALA A 141 17.07 4.27 -3.67
N TRP A 142 16.67 5.21 -4.52
CA TRP A 142 15.27 5.61 -4.71
C TRP A 142 14.41 4.46 -5.23
N ARG A 143 14.95 3.67 -6.18
CA ARG A 143 14.29 2.46 -6.67
C ARG A 143 14.13 1.43 -5.54
N ILE A 144 15.16 1.20 -4.74
CA ILE A 144 15.10 0.28 -3.59
C ILE A 144 14.05 0.77 -2.57
N VAL A 145 13.94 2.08 -2.32
CA VAL A 145 12.87 2.64 -1.49
C VAL A 145 11.49 2.32 -2.06
N ASN A 146 11.28 2.47 -3.37
CA ASN A 146 10.01 2.09 -4.01
C ASN A 146 9.72 0.59 -3.83
N ASP A 147 10.73 -0.25 -3.98
CA ASP A 147 10.59 -1.70 -3.79
C ASP A 147 10.26 -2.05 -2.34
N SER A 148 10.81 -1.32 -1.36
CA SER A 148 10.51 -1.53 0.07
C SER A 148 9.02 -1.36 0.40
N LEU A 149 8.26 -0.59 -0.38
CA LEU A 149 6.80 -0.45 -0.24
C LEU A 149 6.04 -1.75 -0.51
N ARG A 150 6.67 -2.76 -1.13
CA ARG A 150 6.09 -4.11 -1.33
C ARG A 150 6.21 -4.99 -0.08
N THR A 151 6.98 -4.56 0.91
CA THR A 151 7.19 -5.26 2.21
C THR A 151 6.42 -4.56 3.33
N ASP A 152 6.50 -5.08 4.55
CA ASP A 152 5.90 -4.46 5.74
C ASP A 152 6.81 -3.44 6.43
N VAL A 153 8.03 -3.26 5.92
CA VAL A 153 9.02 -2.30 6.42
C VAL A 153 8.43 -0.88 6.65
N PRO A 154 7.61 -0.29 5.76
CA PRO A 154 7.02 1.03 6.00
C PRO A 154 6.06 1.13 7.20
N LEU A 155 5.55 0.00 7.69
CA LEU A 155 4.71 -0.05 8.89
C LEU A 155 5.52 -0.29 10.16
N LEU A 156 6.70 -0.91 10.04
CA LEU A 156 7.50 -1.40 11.17
C LEU A 156 8.63 -0.45 11.57
N TYR A 157 9.16 0.34 10.63
CA TYR A 157 10.37 1.15 10.86
C TYR A 157 10.16 2.63 10.54
N PRO A 158 10.83 3.53 11.29
CA PRO A 158 10.93 4.93 10.94
C PRO A 158 11.52 5.16 9.54
N PRO A 159 11.02 6.15 8.76
CA PRO A 159 11.44 6.36 7.38
C PRO A 159 12.94 6.65 7.18
N TYR A 160 13.60 7.24 8.17
CA TYR A 160 15.04 7.52 8.09
C TYR A 160 15.89 6.24 8.12
N LEU A 161 15.49 5.23 8.91
CA LEU A 161 16.15 3.92 8.94
C LEU A 161 15.95 3.17 7.62
N ILE A 162 14.75 3.25 7.05
CA ILE A 162 14.44 2.67 5.73
C ILE A 162 15.34 3.30 4.66
N ALA A 163 15.49 4.63 4.68
CA ALA A 163 16.36 5.35 3.76
C ALA A 163 17.83 4.91 3.89
N LEU A 164 18.34 4.80 5.12
CA LEU A 164 19.71 4.32 5.37
C LEU A 164 19.93 2.89 4.90
N ALA A 165 18.97 1.98 5.14
CA ALA A 165 19.05 0.61 4.64
C ALA A 165 19.07 0.54 3.11
N CYS A 166 18.21 1.31 2.44
CA CYS A 166 18.18 1.38 0.97
C CYS A 166 19.47 1.99 0.40
N LEU A 167 20.00 3.02 1.04
CA LEU A 167 21.27 3.66 0.67
C LEU A 167 22.45 2.71 0.88
N HIS A 168 22.50 2.00 2.00
CA HIS A 168 23.52 0.99 2.28
C HIS A 168 23.52 -0.10 1.20
N MET A 169 22.35 -0.63 0.84
CA MET A 169 22.22 -1.60 -0.25
C MET A 169 22.72 -1.04 -1.59
N ALA A 170 22.37 0.21 -1.92
CA ALA A 170 22.85 0.86 -3.14
C ALA A 170 24.38 1.01 -3.15
N CYS A 171 24.99 1.37 -2.01
CA CYS A 171 26.44 1.50 -1.89
C CYS A 171 27.14 0.15 -2.05
N VAL A 172 26.61 -0.92 -1.47
CA VAL A 172 27.14 -2.28 -1.66
C VAL A 172 27.08 -2.69 -3.14
N ILE A 173 25.96 -2.46 -3.82
CA ILE A 173 25.79 -2.79 -5.26
C ILE A 173 26.76 -1.97 -6.14
N LYS A 174 26.98 -0.71 -5.78
CA LYS A 174 27.90 0.20 -6.49
C LYS A 174 29.36 0.07 -6.05
N GLN A 175 29.65 -0.83 -5.11
CA GLN A 175 30.99 -1.02 -4.52
C GLN A 175 31.59 0.27 -3.95
N LYS A 176 30.73 1.14 -3.40
CA LYS A 176 31.15 2.39 -2.76
C LYS A 176 31.38 2.18 -1.27
N ASP A 177 32.58 2.52 -0.79
CA ASP A 177 32.88 2.44 0.63
C ASP A 177 32.27 3.64 1.38
N ILE A 178 31.38 3.35 2.33
CA ILE A 178 30.71 4.33 3.19
C ILE A 178 30.93 4.01 4.68
N LYS A 179 31.86 3.11 5.03
CA LYS A 179 32.05 2.64 6.42
C LYS A 179 32.29 3.78 7.40
N GLN A 180 33.16 4.73 7.02
CA GLN A 180 33.48 5.88 7.86
C GLN A 180 32.25 6.77 8.09
N TRP A 181 31.55 7.11 7.01
CA TRP A 181 30.32 7.91 7.09
C TRP A 181 29.23 7.21 7.91
N CYS A 182 29.07 5.90 7.77
CA CYS A 182 28.14 5.12 8.59
C CYS A 182 28.51 5.12 10.08
N ALA A 183 29.79 5.07 10.42
CA ALA A 183 30.26 5.11 11.80
C ALA A 183 29.95 6.46 12.49
N GLU A 184 29.96 7.56 11.72
CA GLU A 184 29.67 8.91 12.23
C GLU A 184 28.18 9.12 12.57
N LEU A 185 27.28 8.37 11.93
CA LEU A 185 25.83 8.58 12.06
C LEU A 185 25.25 8.14 13.42
N SER A 186 25.98 7.39 14.24
CA SER A 186 25.49 6.88 15.54
C SER A 186 24.13 6.18 15.44
N VAL A 187 23.86 5.48 14.33
CA VAL A 187 22.59 4.78 14.08
C VAL A 187 22.72 3.31 14.43
N ASP A 188 21.62 2.75 14.97
CA ASP A 188 21.46 1.32 15.23
C ASP A 188 21.64 0.51 13.94
N THR A 189 22.80 -0.15 13.82
CA THR A 189 23.18 -0.95 12.67
C THR A 189 22.38 -2.25 12.59
N ASP A 190 21.94 -2.80 13.72
CA ASP A 190 21.14 -4.02 13.75
C ASP A 190 19.79 -3.81 13.09
N LYS A 191 19.17 -2.65 13.34
CA LYS A 191 17.91 -2.25 12.68
C LYS A 191 18.08 -2.04 11.18
N ILE A 192 19.19 -1.45 10.74
CA ILE A 192 19.50 -1.31 9.30
C ILE A 192 19.60 -2.69 8.65
N LEU A 193 20.34 -3.61 9.27
CA LEU A 193 20.50 -4.97 8.75
C LEU A 193 19.18 -5.76 8.75
N GLU A 194 18.32 -5.56 9.75
CA GLU A 194 16.98 -6.15 9.79
C GLU A 194 16.13 -5.71 8.58
N ILE A 195 16.10 -4.41 8.28
CA ILE A 195 15.40 -3.86 7.11
C ILE A 195 16.02 -4.40 5.81
N THR A 196 17.35 -4.38 5.70
CA THR A 196 18.05 -4.90 4.51
C THR A 196 17.71 -6.37 4.26
N ARG A 197 17.65 -7.21 5.29
CA ARG A 197 17.25 -8.63 5.14
C ARG A 197 15.83 -8.78 4.61
N GLN A 198 14.88 -7.96 5.07
CA GLN A 198 13.50 -8.00 4.55
C GLN A 198 13.43 -7.60 3.07
N ILE A 199 14.19 -6.59 2.65
CA ILE A 199 14.24 -6.16 1.25
C ILE A 199 14.97 -7.20 0.38
N LEU A 200 16.02 -7.84 0.88
CA LEU A 200 16.68 -8.95 0.17
C LEU A 200 15.76 -10.15 0.00
N ALA A 201 15.02 -10.52 1.06
CA ALA A 201 14.02 -11.58 0.99
C ALA A 201 12.93 -11.29 -0.05
N LEU A 202 12.51 -10.03 -0.18
CA LEU A 202 11.63 -9.59 -1.28
C LEU A 202 12.27 -9.90 -2.64
N TYR A 203 13.54 -9.53 -2.86
CA TYR A 203 14.20 -9.77 -4.14
C TYR A 203 14.38 -11.25 -4.46
N ASP A 204 14.65 -12.09 -3.47
CA ASP A 204 14.73 -13.54 -3.67
C ASP A 204 13.38 -14.14 -4.02
N MET A 205 12.32 -13.72 -3.34
CA MET A 205 10.94 -14.12 -3.67
C MET A 205 10.55 -13.66 -5.09
N TRP A 206 10.94 -12.45 -5.48
CA TRP A 206 10.59 -11.88 -6.78
C TRP A 206 11.19 -12.67 -7.94
N LYS A 207 12.40 -13.24 -7.81
CA LYS A 207 13.02 -14.06 -8.86
C LYS A 207 12.15 -15.24 -9.30
N THR A 208 11.40 -15.82 -8.37
CA THR A 208 10.55 -16.99 -8.61
C THR A 208 9.07 -16.64 -8.76
N TYR A 209 8.70 -15.37 -8.64
CA TYR A 209 7.32 -14.92 -8.59
C TYR A 209 6.69 -14.82 -9.99
N ASP A 210 5.70 -15.68 -10.26
CA ASP A 210 4.84 -15.58 -11.45
C ASP A 210 3.56 -14.81 -11.11
N GLU A 211 3.55 -13.52 -11.43
CA GLU A 211 2.47 -12.60 -11.08
C GLU A 211 1.08 -13.10 -11.50
N LYS A 212 0.96 -13.66 -12.70
CA LYS A 212 -0.35 -14.07 -13.23
C LYS A 212 -0.91 -15.26 -12.46
N LYS A 213 -0.06 -16.23 -12.13
CA LYS A 213 -0.48 -17.44 -11.40
C LYS A 213 -0.79 -17.13 -9.94
N GLU A 214 0.07 -16.36 -9.30
CA GLU A 214 -0.05 -16.04 -7.89
C GLU A 214 -1.23 -15.11 -7.61
N ILE A 215 -1.45 -14.09 -8.44
CA ILE A 215 -2.63 -13.21 -8.28
C ILE A 215 -3.93 -14.02 -8.43
N ALA A 216 -4.02 -14.91 -9.43
CA ALA A 216 -5.18 -15.76 -9.60
C ALA A 216 -5.40 -16.70 -8.40
N ALA A 217 -4.33 -17.30 -7.86
CA ALA A 217 -4.38 -18.16 -6.69
C ALA A 217 -4.80 -17.41 -5.42
N VAL A 218 -4.31 -16.18 -5.23
CA VAL A 218 -4.69 -15.32 -4.10
C VAL A 218 -6.15 -14.88 -4.23
N LEU A 219 -6.60 -14.47 -5.42
CA LEU A 219 -7.98 -14.08 -5.66
C LEU A 219 -8.97 -15.24 -5.47
N ALA A 220 -8.60 -16.45 -5.85
CA ALA A 220 -9.42 -17.64 -5.60
C ALA A 220 -9.59 -17.93 -4.10
N LYS A 221 -8.58 -17.60 -3.29
CA LYS A 221 -8.63 -17.72 -1.82
C LYS A 221 -9.27 -16.49 -1.16
N MET A 222 -9.40 -15.38 -1.88
CA MET A 222 -10.04 -14.19 -1.37
C MET A 222 -11.56 -14.43 -1.28
N PRO A 223 -12.15 -14.23 -0.10
CA PRO A 223 -13.60 -14.33 0.06
C PRO A 223 -14.25 -13.21 -0.75
N LYS A 224 -15.28 -13.54 -1.54
CA LYS A 224 -15.92 -12.58 -2.43
C LYS A 224 -16.44 -11.38 -1.63
N PRO A 225 -15.93 -10.17 -1.88
CA PRO A 225 -16.43 -8.98 -1.20
C PRO A 225 -17.86 -8.70 -1.67
N LYS A 226 -18.69 -8.19 -0.75
CA LYS A 226 -20.03 -7.71 -1.11
C LYS A 226 -19.86 -6.44 -1.96
N LEU A 227 -20.66 -6.29 -3.01
CA LEU A 227 -20.63 -5.11 -3.89
C LEU A 227 -20.98 -3.81 -3.14
N ASN A 228 -21.71 -3.92 -2.04
CA ASN A 228 -21.93 -2.82 -1.11
C ASN A 228 -20.88 -2.88 0.01
N PRO A 229 -20.16 -1.77 0.27
CA PRO A 229 -19.25 -1.70 1.41
C PRO A 229 -20.01 -2.03 2.69
N SER A 230 -19.69 -3.16 3.32
CA SER A 230 -20.23 -3.46 4.65
C SER A 230 -19.27 -2.89 5.68
N ARG A 231 -19.80 -2.05 6.58
CA ARG A 231 -19.04 -1.47 7.69
C ARG A 231 -18.21 -2.57 8.37
N PRO A 232 -16.89 -2.38 8.56
CA PRO A 232 -16.10 -3.28 9.41
C PRO A 232 -16.74 -3.31 10.81
N PRO A 233 -16.81 -4.46 11.48
CA PRO A 233 -17.31 -4.49 12.85
C PRO A 233 -16.47 -3.54 13.70
N SER A 234 -17.10 -2.48 14.21
CA SER A 234 -16.47 -1.56 15.15
C SER A 234 -16.33 -2.28 16.49
N GLU A 235 -15.11 -2.57 16.93
CA GLU A 235 -14.86 -2.97 18.31
C GLU A 235 -15.14 -1.77 19.23
N GLY A 236 -16.41 -1.63 19.62
CA GLY A 236 -16.78 -0.81 20.78
C GLY A 236 -16.42 -1.55 22.06
N PRO A 237 -16.14 -0.84 23.17
CA PRO A 237 -15.86 -1.49 24.44
C PRO A 237 -17.14 -2.15 24.99
N ASN A 238 -17.13 -3.49 25.00
CA ASN A 238 -17.97 -4.44 25.75
C ASN A 238 -19.47 -4.14 25.99
N GLY A 239 -20.31 -4.91 25.28
CA GLY A 239 -21.11 -5.97 25.90
C GLY A 239 -22.42 -5.62 26.61
N GLN A 240 -23.55 -5.94 25.97
CA GLN A 240 -24.63 -6.68 26.62
C GLN A 240 -25.51 -7.38 25.57
N GLU A 241 -25.50 -8.71 25.64
CA GLU A 241 -26.43 -9.60 24.96
C GLU A 241 -27.86 -9.38 25.50
N GLY A 242 -28.82 -9.28 24.59
CA GLY A 242 -30.24 -9.24 24.91
C GLY A 242 -31.01 -9.97 23.81
N SER A 243 -31.23 -11.25 24.01
CA SER A 243 -31.99 -12.17 23.18
C SER A 243 -33.49 -11.91 23.28
N SER A 244 -34.18 -11.81 22.13
CA SER A 244 -35.62 -12.09 22.06
C SER A 244 -36.06 -12.41 20.62
N GLN A 245 -36.07 -13.71 20.34
CA GLN A 245 -37.10 -14.52 19.68
C GLN A 245 -37.81 -13.99 18.42
N GLN A 246 -37.58 -14.71 17.31
CA GLN A 246 -38.54 -14.92 16.22
C GLN A 246 -39.61 -15.95 16.64
N SER A 247 -40.88 -15.64 16.38
CA SER A 247 -41.91 -16.65 16.06
C SER A 247 -42.91 -16.07 15.06
N SER A 248 -42.79 -16.56 13.83
CA SER A 248 -43.80 -17.02 12.86
C SER A 248 -45.15 -16.31 12.70
N GLN A 249 -45.44 -16.06 11.42
CA GLN A 249 -46.71 -15.76 10.77
C GLN A 249 -47.90 -16.67 11.16
N SER A 250 -49.12 -16.12 11.10
CA SER A 250 -50.21 -16.70 10.29
C SER A 250 -51.35 -15.68 10.07
N GLN A 251 -51.80 -15.60 8.82
CA GLN A 251 -52.95 -14.83 8.31
C GLN A 251 -54.29 -15.44 8.77
N GLY A 252 -55.34 -14.61 8.74
CA GLY A 252 -56.68 -15.04 8.29
C GLY A 252 -57.79 -15.13 9.32
N GLN A 253 -58.49 -14.02 9.57
CA GLN A 253 -59.91 -13.78 9.24
C GLN A 253 -60.31 -12.38 9.69
#